data_AF-E9QAC8-F1
#
_entry.id   AF-E9QAC8-F1
#
_cell.length_a   1.000
_cell.length_b   1.000
_cell.length_c   1.000
_cell.angle_alpha   90.00
_cell.angle_beta   90.00
_cell.angle_gamma   90.00
#
_symmetry.space_group_name_H-M   'P 1'
#
loop_
_entity.id
_entity.type
_entity.pdbx_description
1 polymer ?
#
loop_
_entity_poly.entity_id
_entity_poly.type
_entity_poly.pdbx_seq_one_letter_code
_entity_poly.pdbx_strand_id
1 'polypeptide(L)'
;MLLQLCMCVCVCVCVCVCVCVCSGPSMDIVKLGQRMRTRVEGVKNFTISCLLQLAHAIRLFLEYTDSSYEEKRYTMGDAPDYDQSQWLNEKFKLGLDFPNLPYLIDGSHKITQSNAILRYLGRKHNLCGETEEERIRVDILENQLMDNRMVLARLCYNADFEKLKPGYLEQLPGMMRLYSEFLGKRPWFAGDK
;
A
#
# COMPACT_ATOMS: atom_id res chain seq x y z
N MET A 1 -12.96 17.94 -8.48
CA MET A 1 -12.80 16.96 -7.39
C MET A 1 -12.16 15.73 -7.99
N LEU A 2 -10.83 15.74 -8.12
CA LEU A 2 -10.04 14.69 -8.77
C LEU A 2 -9.17 14.05 -7.70
N LEU A 3 -9.47 12.80 -7.35
CA LEU A 3 -8.60 12.00 -6.50
C LEU A 3 -7.47 11.44 -7.36
N GLN A 4 -6.28 11.38 -6.79
CA GLN A 4 -5.06 10.94 -7.45
C GLN A 4 -4.62 9.65 -6.77
N LEU A 5 -4.94 8.49 -7.34
CA LEU A 5 -4.38 7.22 -6.90
C LEU A 5 -2.99 7.07 -7.51
N CYS A 6 -1.98 7.39 -6.71
CA CYS A 6 -0.59 7.14 -7.06
C CYS A 6 -0.28 5.66 -6.86
N MET A 7 0.02 4.93 -7.93
CA MET A 7 0.69 3.63 -7.85
C MET A 7 2.16 3.86 -7.43
N CYS A 8 2.38 4.15 -6.14
CA CYS A 8 3.73 4.27 -5.59
C CYS A 8 4.29 2.87 -5.35
N VAL A 9 5.17 2.41 -6.25
CA VAL A 9 6.09 1.31 -5.96
C VAL A 9 7.42 1.90 -5.53
N CYS A 10 7.56 2.18 -4.24
CA CYS A 10 8.81 2.67 -3.66
C CYS A 10 9.68 1.46 -3.29
N VAL A 11 10.80 1.26 -3.98
CA VAL A 11 11.84 0.32 -3.56
C VAL A 11 13.07 1.12 -3.12
N CYS A 12 13.69 0.63 -2.05
CA CYS A 12 14.75 1.27 -1.28
C CYS A 12 15.87 1.86 -2.17
N VAL A 13 16.31 3.06 -1.77
CA VAL A 13 17.27 3.98 -2.43
C VAL A 13 16.66 4.82 -3.57
N CYS A 14 16.11 5.97 -3.19
CA CYS A 14 16.00 7.22 -3.97
C CYS A 14 15.36 7.21 -5.38
N VAL A 15 14.69 6.14 -5.83
CA VAL A 15 13.95 6.17 -7.10
C VAL A 15 12.49 5.78 -6.88
N CYS A 16 11.65 6.80 -6.65
CA CYS A 16 10.21 6.66 -6.85
C CYS A 16 9.97 6.56 -8.36
N VAL A 17 9.71 5.36 -8.88
CA VAL A 17 9.09 5.24 -10.20
C VAL A 17 7.59 5.46 -9.99
N CYS A 18 7.20 6.74 -9.93
CA CYS A 18 5.80 7.11 -10.06
C CYS A 18 5.43 6.96 -11.54
N VAL A 19 4.74 5.89 -11.90
CA VAL A 19 4.05 5.84 -13.21
C VAL A 19 2.79 6.68 -13.07
N CYS A 20 2.97 7.99 -13.22
CA CYS A 20 1.89 8.95 -13.29
C CYS A 20 1.28 8.89 -14.71
N VAL A 21 0.12 8.28 -14.86
CA VAL A 21 -0.73 8.53 -16.03
C VAL A 21 -1.48 9.84 -15.76
N CYS A 22 -0.85 10.98 -16.04
CA CYS A 22 -1.45 12.30 -15.84
C CYS A 22 -2.08 12.82 -17.13
N SER A 23 -3.38 13.15 -17.06
CA SER A 23 -4.04 14.10 -17.94
C SER A 23 -4.52 15.30 -17.10
N GLY A 24 -3.62 16.24 -16.74
CA GLY A 24 -4.01 17.48 -16.04
C GLY A 24 -2.93 18.12 -15.14
N PRO A 25 -3.05 19.42 -14.79
CA PRO A 25 -1.95 20.22 -14.26
C PRO A 25 -1.68 19.99 -12.75
N SER A 26 -0.41 20.19 -12.42
CA SER A 26 0.34 19.83 -11.22
C SER A 26 -0.22 20.26 -9.85
N MET A 27 -0.32 19.30 -8.93
CA MET A 27 -0.29 19.53 -7.47
C MET A 27 1.02 18.98 -6.88
N ASP A 28 1.74 19.83 -6.15
CA ASP A 28 3.04 19.54 -5.56
C ASP A 28 2.95 18.52 -4.40
N ILE A 29 3.53 17.34 -4.63
CA ILE A 29 3.69 16.21 -3.68
C ILE A 29 4.30 16.66 -2.33
N VAL A 30 5.06 17.76 -2.31
CA VAL A 30 5.73 18.31 -1.13
C VAL A 30 4.75 18.80 -0.06
N LYS A 31 3.57 19.32 -0.45
CA LYS A 31 2.59 19.87 0.51
C LYS A 31 1.84 18.79 1.30
N LEU A 32 1.66 17.58 0.74
CA LEU A 32 1.14 16.42 1.49
C LEU A 32 2.12 16.01 2.61
N GLY A 33 3.42 16.19 2.36
CA GLY A 33 4.53 15.99 3.29
C GLY A 33 4.36 16.70 4.64
N GLN A 34 3.91 17.96 4.59
CA GLN A 34 3.87 18.85 5.75
C GLN A 34 2.60 18.68 6.60
N ARG A 35 1.50 18.18 6.02
CA ARG A 35 0.23 17.97 6.71
C ARG A 35 0.25 16.75 7.65
N MET A 36 1.20 15.82 7.47
CA MET A 36 1.43 14.64 8.31
C MET A 36 1.86 14.94 9.76
N ARG A 37 2.17 16.21 10.11
CA ARG A 37 2.83 16.54 11.40
C ARG A 37 1.89 17.05 12.50
N THR A 38 0.62 17.40 12.22
CA THR A 38 -0.23 18.05 13.23
C THR A 38 -1.69 17.63 13.15
N ARG A 39 -2.06 16.62 13.94
CA ARG A 39 -3.38 16.52 14.58
C ARG A 39 -3.32 15.50 15.72
N VAL A 40 -3.40 15.98 16.95
CA VAL A 40 -3.66 15.18 18.14
C VAL A 40 -4.95 15.73 18.74
N GLU A 41 -5.93 14.84 18.93
CA GLU A 41 -6.89 14.76 20.07
C GLU A 41 -8.20 14.07 19.64
N GLY A 42 -8.56 13.00 20.35
CA GLY A 42 -9.80 12.21 20.13
C GLY A 42 -9.57 10.76 19.66
N VAL A 43 -8.68 10.04 20.32
CA VAL A 43 -8.14 8.72 19.96
C VAL A 43 -9.20 7.62 19.88
N LYS A 44 -9.52 7.17 18.65
CA LYS A 44 -9.86 5.77 18.35
C LYS A 44 -8.73 5.24 17.47
N ASN A 45 -7.60 4.93 18.10
CA ASN A 45 -6.32 4.79 17.41
C ASN A 45 -6.23 3.47 16.65
N PHE A 46 -6.31 3.53 15.32
CA PHE A 46 -5.67 2.50 14.51
C PHE A 46 -4.16 2.54 14.79
N THR A 47 -3.54 1.45 15.24
CA THR A 47 -2.07 1.34 15.27
C THR A 47 -1.59 0.60 14.04
N ILE A 48 -0.85 1.27 13.15
CA ILE A 48 -0.20 0.62 11.99
C ILE A 48 1.28 0.47 12.26
N SER A 49 1.83 -0.70 11.92
CA SER A 49 3.27 -0.87 11.84
C SER A 49 3.77 -1.37 10.48
N CYS A 50 4.96 -0.92 10.08
CA CYS A 50 5.35 -0.92 8.67
C CYS A 50 6.86 -1.08 8.41
N LEU A 51 7.18 -1.98 7.47
CA LEU A 51 8.26 -1.81 6.49
C LEU A 51 7.64 -1.06 5.30
N LEU A 52 8.15 0.14 4.96
CA LEU A 52 7.47 1.19 4.15
C LEU A 52 6.63 0.74 2.93
N GLN A 53 6.96 -0.39 2.31
CA GLN A 53 6.41 -0.83 1.02
C GLN A 53 4.97 -1.38 1.09
N LEU A 54 4.61 -2.16 2.12
CA LEU A 54 3.32 -2.86 2.17
C LEU A 54 2.21 -2.06 2.84
N ALA A 55 2.54 -1.13 3.75
CA ALA A 55 1.50 -0.29 4.37
C ALA A 55 1.24 1.01 3.62
N HIS A 56 1.91 1.28 2.49
CA HIS A 56 1.72 2.53 1.75
C HIS A 56 0.25 2.73 1.32
N ALA A 57 -0.37 1.71 0.75
CA ALA A 57 -1.78 1.75 0.38
C ALA A 57 -2.70 1.95 1.59
N ILE A 58 -2.39 1.33 2.73
CA ILE A 58 -3.17 1.46 3.97
C ILE A 58 -3.10 2.89 4.50
N ARG A 59 -1.90 3.50 4.54
CA ARG A 59 -1.73 4.91 4.95
C ARG A 59 -2.55 5.84 4.06
N LEU A 60 -2.43 5.72 2.75
CA LEU A 60 -3.21 6.52 1.80
C LEU A 60 -4.72 6.33 2.00
N PHE A 61 -5.16 5.10 2.29
CA PHE A 61 -6.57 4.80 2.52
C PHE A 61 -7.10 5.45 3.81
N LEU A 62 -6.31 5.44 4.89
CA LEU A 62 -6.67 6.11 6.14
C LEU A 62 -6.72 7.63 5.99
N GLU A 63 -5.74 8.22 5.30
CA GLU A 63 -5.75 9.65 4.98
C GLU A 63 -6.96 10.01 4.11
N TYR A 64 -7.28 9.19 3.10
CA TYR A 64 -8.43 9.40 2.23
C TYR A 64 -9.76 9.39 2.99
N THR A 65 -9.89 8.50 3.97
CA THR A 65 -11.10 8.34 4.79
C THR A 65 -11.14 9.29 6.00
N ASP A 66 -10.15 10.18 6.14
CA ASP A 66 -9.94 11.06 7.31
C ASP A 66 -9.99 10.29 8.64
N SER A 67 -9.49 9.05 8.62
CA SER A 67 -9.47 8.18 9.78
C SER A 67 -8.41 8.62 10.77
N SER A 68 -8.74 8.67 12.06
CA SER A 68 -7.74 8.90 13.12
C SER A 68 -6.89 7.65 13.35
N TYR A 69 -5.57 7.76 13.21
CA TYR A 69 -4.64 6.67 13.44
C TYR A 69 -3.32 7.14 14.03
N GLU A 70 -2.64 6.22 14.70
CA GLU A 70 -1.25 6.36 15.12
C GLU A 70 -0.38 5.35 14.36
N GLU A 71 0.82 5.77 14.00
CA GLU A 71 1.75 4.90 13.31
C GLU A 71 2.92 4.51 14.21
N LYS A 72 3.07 3.20 14.42
CA LYS A 72 4.23 2.60 15.08
C LYS A 72 5.24 2.12 14.05
N ARG A 73 6.30 2.88 13.80
CA ARG A 73 7.35 2.49 12.84
C ARG A 73 8.45 1.70 13.55
N TYR A 74 8.68 0.46 13.10
CA TYR A 74 9.87 -0.30 13.49
C TYR A 74 11.06 0.13 12.66
N THR A 75 12.16 0.46 13.33
CA THR A 75 13.42 0.70 12.65
C THR A 75 14.19 -0.60 12.56
N MET A 76 14.65 -0.93 11.35
CA MET A 76 15.70 -1.92 11.15
C MET A 76 17.04 -1.24 11.44
N GLY A 77 17.91 -1.91 12.20
CA GLY A 77 19.26 -1.42 12.49
C GLY A 77 20.12 -1.29 11.23
N ASP A 78 21.28 -0.67 11.39
CA ASP A 78 22.21 -0.44 10.28
C ASP A 78 22.85 -1.74 9.78
N ALA A 79 23.39 -1.67 8.56
CA ALA A 79 24.16 -2.76 7.98
C ALA A 79 25.47 -2.98 8.77
N PRO A 80 25.99 -4.21 8.83
CA PRO A 80 25.47 -5.42 8.18
C PRO A 80 24.45 -6.20 9.02
N ASP A 81 24.27 -5.82 10.28
CA ASP A 81 23.52 -6.62 11.26
C ASP A 81 22.01 -6.55 11.05
N TYR A 82 21.51 -5.42 10.54
CA TYR A 82 20.09 -5.19 10.24
C TYR A 82 19.17 -5.55 11.43
N ASP A 83 19.51 -5.07 12.63
CA ASP A 83 18.81 -5.46 13.87
C ASP A 83 17.29 -5.25 13.77
N GLN A 84 16.53 -6.28 14.16
CA GLN A 84 15.07 -6.28 14.13
C GLN A 84 14.47 -6.38 15.54
N SER A 85 15.28 -6.20 16.58
CA SER A 85 14.90 -6.39 17.98
C SER A 85 13.63 -5.61 18.36
N GLN A 86 13.45 -4.38 17.87
CA GLN A 86 12.26 -3.58 18.15
C GLN A 86 10.96 -4.33 17.82
N TRP A 87 10.89 -4.97 16.65
CA TRP A 87 9.73 -5.77 16.25
C TRP A 87 9.71 -7.11 16.98
N LEU A 88 10.82 -7.83 16.99
CA LEU A 88 10.89 -9.19 17.53
C LEU A 88 10.55 -9.24 19.03
N ASN A 89 10.90 -8.20 19.78
CA ASN A 89 10.62 -8.09 21.22
C ASN A 89 9.14 -7.95 21.57
N GLU A 90 8.29 -7.57 20.61
CA GLU A 90 6.85 -7.39 20.85
C GLU A 90 5.93 -8.18 19.93
N LYS A 91 6.46 -8.77 18.85
CA LYS A 91 5.72 -9.53 17.84
C LYS A 91 4.62 -10.41 18.43
N PHE A 92 4.93 -11.18 19.47
CA PHE A 92 4.01 -12.14 20.10
C PHE A 92 3.25 -11.57 21.32
N LYS A 93 3.44 -10.30 21.68
CA LYS A 93 2.80 -9.63 22.83
C LYS A 93 1.56 -8.82 22.44
N LEU A 94 1.33 -8.62 21.14
CA LEU A 94 0.23 -7.82 20.62
C LEU A 94 -1.11 -8.58 20.56
N GLY A 95 -1.09 -9.90 20.73
CA GLY A 95 -2.28 -10.76 20.63
C GLY A 95 -2.84 -10.83 19.21
N LEU A 96 -1.97 -10.85 18.21
CA LEU A 96 -2.32 -11.10 16.80
C LEU A 96 -2.39 -12.61 16.57
N ASP A 97 -3.40 -13.08 15.82
CA ASP A 97 -3.54 -14.52 15.51
C ASP A 97 -2.35 -15.04 14.68
N PHE A 98 -1.94 -14.27 13.68
CA PHE A 98 -0.78 -14.55 12.84
C PHE A 98 0.20 -13.36 12.85
N PRO A 99 1.07 -13.25 13.87
CA PRO A 99 1.93 -12.08 14.07
C PRO A 99 2.79 -11.74 12.84
N ASN A 100 2.47 -10.64 12.18
CA ASN A 100 3.16 -10.19 10.98
C ASN A 100 3.06 -8.67 10.80
N LEU A 101 3.88 -8.12 9.90
CA LEU A 101 3.80 -6.74 9.43
C LEU A 101 3.25 -6.70 7.99
N PRO A 102 2.38 -5.74 7.65
CA PRO A 102 1.74 -4.78 8.55
C PRO A 102 0.64 -5.41 9.41
N TYR A 103 0.35 -4.78 10.54
CA TYR A 103 -0.83 -5.05 11.36
C TYR A 103 -1.64 -3.76 11.59
N LEU A 104 -2.91 -3.93 11.94
CA LEU A 104 -3.84 -2.87 12.34
C LEU A 104 -4.60 -3.32 13.60
N ILE A 105 -4.63 -2.47 14.62
CA ILE A 105 -5.40 -2.68 15.85
C ILE A 105 -6.49 -1.60 15.93
N ASP A 106 -7.75 -1.99 15.98
CA ASP A 106 -8.92 -1.11 16.17
C ASP A 106 -9.82 -1.67 17.28
N GLY A 107 -9.61 -1.18 18.51
CA GLY A 107 -10.29 -1.70 19.70
C GLY A 107 -10.01 -3.20 19.90
N SER A 108 -11.06 -4.02 19.81
CA SER A 108 -10.96 -5.49 19.91
C SER A 108 -10.48 -6.16 18.60
N HIS A 109 -10.50 -5.45 17.47
CA HIS A 109 -10.11 -6.01 16.19
C HIS A 109 -8.60 -5.90 16.00
N LYS A 110 -7.94 -7.06 15.81
CA LYS A 110 -6.51 -7.16 15.62
C LYS A 110 -6.24 -7.89 14.31
N ILE A 111 -5.79 -7.16 13.29
CA ILE A 111 -5.79 -7.62 11.91
C ILE A 111 -4.37 -7.60 11.37
N THR A 112 -3.96 -8.70 10.76
CA THR A 112 -2.71 -8.83 9.99
C THR A 112 -3.02 -9.12 8.53
N GLN A 113 -2.03 -9.01 7.63
CA GLN A 113 -2.16 -9.07 6.16
C GLN A 113 -2.69 -7.77 5.55
N SER A 114 -1.94 -7.19 4.62
CA SER A 114 -2.25 -5.87 4.02
C SER A 114 -3.61 -5.83 3.33
N ASN A 115 -3.95 -6.88 2.57
CA ASN A 115 -5.22 -6.98 1.85
C ASN A 115 -6.41 -7.13 2.81
N ALA A 116 -6.26 -7.91 3.88
CA ALA A 116 -7.29 -8.05 4.91
C ALA A 116 -7.55 -6.72 5.65
N ILE A 117 -6.49 -5.97 5.95
CA ILE A 117 -6.58 -4.63 6.54
C ILE A 117 -7.30 -3.67 5.59
N LEU A 118 -6.90 -3.62 4.31
CA LEU A 118 -7.55 -2.77 3.30
C LEU A 118 -9.03 -3.11 3.13
N ARG A 119 -9.39 -4.40 3.07
CA ARG A 119 -10.79 -4.83 3.00
C ARG A 119 -11.58 -4.52 4.27
N TYR A 120 -10.97 -4.60 5.44
CA TYR A 120 -11.59 -4.19 6.70
C TYR A 120 -11.95 -2.70 6.69
N LEU A 121 -10.99 -1.85 6.32
CA LEU A 121 -11.22 -0.41 6.18
C LEU A 121 -12.23 -0.11 5.07
N GLY A 122 -12.13 -0.82 3.93
CA GLY A 122 -13.09 -0.73 2.83
C GLY A 122 -14.52 -1.02 3.28
N ARG A 123 -14.75 -2.08 4.05
CA ARG A 123 -16.09 -2.38 4.60
C ARG A 123 -16.58 -1.31 5.57
N LYS A 124 -15.69 -0.72 6.39
CA LYS A 124 -16.03 0.34 7.33
C LYS A 124 -16.52 1.62 6.65
N HIS A 125 -16.07 1.86 5.41
CA HIS A 125 -16.38 3.07 4.63
C HIS A 125 -17.20 2.80 3.35
N ASN A 126 -17.71 1.57 3.16
CA ASN A 126 -18.44 1.15 1.95
C ASN A 126 -17.64 1.34 0.63
N LEU A 127 -16.35 0.99 0.64
CA LEU A 127 -15.41 1.11 -0.48
C LEU A 127 -14.93 -0.26 -0.98
N CYS A 128 -15.82 -1.25 -1.05
CA CYS A 128 -15.51 -2.61 -1.53
C CYS A 128 -16.33 -3.02 -2.77
N GLY A 129 -16.85 -2.04 -3.52
CA GLY A 129 -17.85 -2.26 -4.58
C GLY A 129 -19.25 -2.42 -4.00
N GLU A 130 -20.23 -1.78 -4.64
CA GLU A 130 -21.65 -1.86 -4.28
C GLU A 130 -22.32 -3.00 -5.05
N THR A 131 -22.09 -3.06 -6.37
CA THR A 131 -22.63 -4.12 -7.24
C THR A 131 -21.73 -5.35 -7.30
N GLU A 132 -22.27 -6.48 -7.77
CA GLU A 132 -21.49 -7.70 -7.94
C GLU A 132 -20.37 -7.53 -8.96
N GLU A 133 -20.63 -6.79 -10.05
CA GLU A 133 -19.64 -6.48 -11.07
C GLU A 133 -18.48 -5.65 -10.50
N GLU A 134 -18.76 -4.68 -9.64
CA GLU A 134 -17.73 -3.88 -8.97
C GLU A 134 -16.90 -4.74 -8.01
N ARG A 135 -17.55 -5.62 -7.24
CA ARG A 135 -16.87 -6.57 -6.33
C ARG A 135 -15.95 -7.52 -7.09
N ILE A 136 -16.43 -8.10 -8.19
CA ILE A 136 -15.63 -8.96 -9.07
C ILE A 136 -14.39 -8.21 -9.57
N ARG A 137 -14.54 -6.94 -9.99
CA ARG A 137 -13.42 -6.12 -10.46
C ARG A 137 -12.41 -5.83 -9.36
N VAL A 138 -12.87 -5.51 -8.15
CA VAL A 138 -12.02 -5.30 -6.98
C VAL A 138 -11.24 -6.57 -6.66
N ASP A 139 -11.90 -7.72 -6.64
CA ASP A 139 -11.29 -9.00 -6.30
C ASP A 139 -10.23 -9.44 -7.31
N ILE A 140 -10.52 -9.32 -8.62
CA ILE A 140 -9.54 -9.62 -9.67
C ILE A 140 -8.33 -8.68 -9.56
N LEU A 141 -8.58 -7.38 -9.42
CA LEU A 141 -7.52 -6.39 -9.41
C LEU A 141 -6.62 -6.50 -8.17
N GLU A 142 -7.20 -6.75 -7.00
CA GLU A 142 -6.43 -6.94 -5.76
C GLU A 142 -5.41 -8.07 -5.91
N ASN A 143 -5.84 -9.21 -6.45
CA ASN A 143 -4.97 -10.37 -6.65
C ASN A 143 -3.92 -10.11 -7.75
N GLN A 144 -4.33 -9.52 -8.88
CA GLN A 144 -3.41 -9.20 -9.97
C GLN A 144 -2.31 -8.19 -9.56
N LEU A 145 -2.66 -7.19 -8.75
CA LEU A 145 -1.70 -6.22 -8.21
C LEU A 145 -0.72 -6.89 -7.24
N MET A 146 -1.18 -7.86 -6.45
CA MET A 146 -0.31 -8.62 -5.55
C MET A 146 0.70 -9.45 -6.34
N ASP A 147 0.26 -10.17 -7.37
CA ASP A 147 1.16 -10.96 -8.22
C ASP A 147 2.26 -10.10 -8.85
N ASN A 148 1.89 -8.96 -9.44
CA ASN A 148 2.85 -8.07 -10.09
C ASN A 148 3.79 -7.40 -9.07
N ARG A 149 3.29 -7.03 -7.89
CA ARG A 149 4.12 -6.55 -6.78
C ARG A 149 5.15 -7.61 -6.38
N MET A 150 4.75 -8.87 -6.27
CA MET A 150 5.64 -9.96 -5.89
C MET A 150 6.71 -10.23 -6.96
N VAL A 151 6.39 -10.10 -8.25
CA VAL A 151 7.38 -10.20 -9.34
C VAL A 151 8.46 -9.13 -9.17
N LEU A 152 8.06 -7.87 -8.97
CA LEU A 152 9.02 -6.77 -8.80
C LEU A 152 9.82 -6.89 -7.49
N ALA A 153 9.18 -7.28 -6.39
CA ALA A 153 9.88 -7.52 -5.13
C ALA A 153 10.95 -8.61 -5.27
N ARG A 154 10.61 -9.74 -5.91
CA ARG A 154 11.57 -10.83 -6.18
C ARG A 154 12.74 -10.36 -7.03
N LEU A 155 12.51 -9.51 -8.03
CA LEU A 155 13.57 -8.92 -8.84
C LEU A 155 14.50 -8.05 -7.99
N CYS A 156 13.95 -7.08 -7.25
CA CYS A 156 14.73 -6.08 -6.51
C CYS A 156 15.55 -6.67 -5.36
N TYR A 157 15.08 -7.74 -4.74
CA TYR A 157 15.81 -8.44 -3.68
C TYR A 157 16.70 -9.57 -4.20
N ASN A 158 16.78 -9.78 -5.52
CA ASN A 158 17.67 -10.77 -6.11
C ASN A 158 19.11 -10.24 -6.20
N ALA A 159 20.09 -11.06 -5.81
CA ALA A 159 21.51 -10.72 -5.97
C ALA A 159 21.90 -10.49 -7.44
N ASP A 160 21.23 -11.14 -8.40
CA ASP A 160 21.43 -10.97 -9.83
C ASP A 160 20.54 -9.86 -10.45
N PHE A 161 20.07 -8.90 -9.64
CA PHE A 161 19.16 -7.81 -10.07
C PHE A 161 19.53 -7.19 -11.42
N GLU A 162 20.79 -6.77 -11.58
CA GLU A 162 21.24 -6.08 -12.81
C GLU A 162 21.16 -6.97 -14.06
N LYS A 163 21.29 -8.29 -13.92
CA LYS A 163 21.16 -9.24 -15.03
C LYS A 163 19.70 -9.52 -15.38
N LEU A 164 18.82 -9.54 -14.39
CA LEU A 164 17.40 -9.89 -14.54
C LEU A 164 16.53 -8.69 -14.93
N LYS A 165 16.96 -7.47 -14.56
CA LYS A 165 16.24 -6.22 -14.81
C LYS A 165 15.86 -6.01 -16.29
N PRO A 166 16.73 -6.26 -17.29
CA PRO A 166 16.36 -6.09 -18.69
C PRO A 166 15.14 -6.93 -19.10
N GLY A 167 15.08 -8.20 -18.68
CA GLY A 167 13.94 -9.07 -18.96
C GLY A 167 12.65 -8.58 -18.31
N TYR A 168 12.74 -8.03 -17.09
CA TYR A 168 11.57 -7.39 -16.45
C TYR A 168 11.09 -6.14 -17.20
N LEU A 169 12.01 -5.32 -17.71
CA LEU A 169 11.65 -4.12 -18.48
C LEU A 169 11.04 -4.45 -19.83
N GLU A 170 11.41 -5.57 -20.45
CA GLU A 170 10.81 -6.05 -21.71
C GLU A 170 9.33 -6.46 -21.54
N GLN A 171 9.00 -7.14 -20.45
CA GLN A 171 7.62 -7.56 -20.14
C GLN A 171 6.74 -6.43 -19.55
N LEU A 172 7.35 -5.36 -19.04
CA LEU A 172 6.64 -4.28 -18.34
C LEU A 172 5.57 -3.57 -19.21
N PRO A 173 5.82 -3.22 -20.50
CA PRO A 173 4.80 -2.61 -21.35
C PRO A 173 3.58 -3.51 -21.54
N GLY A 174 3.78 -4.83 -21.70
CA GLY A 174 2.70 -5.79 -21.82
C GLY A 174 1.84 -5.85 -20.55
N MET A 175 2.50 -5.86 -19.39
CA MET A 175 1.84 -5.82 -18.08
C MET A 175 1.04 -4.53 -17.88
N MET A 176 1.60 -3.36 -18.23
CA MET A 176 0.92 -2.07 -18.08
C MET A 176 -0.25 -1.92 -19.07
N ARG A 177 -0.14 -2.49 -20.27
CA ARG A 177 -1.24 -2.53 -21.25
C ARG A 177 -2.48 -3.23 -20.69
N LEU A 178 -2.31 -4.36 -20.00
CA LEU A 178 -3.44 -5.08 -19.38
C LEU A 178 -4.21 -4.20 -18.37
N TYR A 179 -3.51 -3.41 -17.56
CA TYR A 179 -4.16 -2.46 -16.64
C TYR A 179 -4.85 -1.32 -17.37
N SER A 180 -4.23 -0.79 -18.44
CA SER A 180 -4.83 0.26 -19.26
C SER A 180 -6.13 -0.20 -19.91
N GLU A 181 -6.15 -1.42 -20.45
CA GLU A 181 -7.35 -2.03 -21.04
C GLU A 181 -8.42 -2.32 -19.99
N PHE A 182 -8.00 -2.83 -18.82
CA PHE A 182 -8.92 -3.13 -17.71
C PHE A 182 -9.59 -1.86 -17.15
N LEU A 183 -8.85 -0.75 -17.02
CA LEU A 183 -9.39 0.56 -16.63
C LEU A 183 -10.32 1.12 -17.71
N GLY A 184 -9.85 1.14 -18.96
CA GLY A 184 -10.59 1.65 -20.10
C GLY A 184 -10.90 3.14 -19.96
N LYS A 185 -12.18 3.50 -20.05
CA LYS A 185 -12.65 4.90 -19.96
C LYS A 185 -13.17 5.27 -18.56
N ARG A 186 -13.07 4.37 -17.59
CA ARG A 186 -13.60 4.58 -16.23
C ARG A 186 -12.73 5.56 -15.46
N PRO A 187 -13.30 6.36 -14.56
CA PRO A 187 -12.50 7.20 -13.67
C PRO A 187 -11.75 6.36 -12.62
N TRP A 188 -12.30 5.21 -12.22
CA TRP A 188 -11.71 4.28 -11.26
C TRP A 188 -11.72 2.85 -11.76
N PHE A 189 -10.90 2.02 -11.12
CA PHE A 189 -10.79 0.62 -11.51
C PHE A 189 -12.06 -0.20 -11.26
N ALA A 190 -12.79 0.07 -10.17
CA ALA A 190 -14.03 -0.64 -9.87
C ALA A 190 -15.20 -0.09 -10.72
N GLY A 191 -15.26 1.21 -10.94
CA GLY A 191 -16.31 1.85 -11.73
C GLY A 191 -16.22 3.37 -11.68
N ASP A 192 -17.33 4.01 -11.36
CA ASP A 192 -17.41 5.46 -11.15
C ASP A 192 -16.99 5.88 -9.73
N LYS A 193 -16.72 4.92 -8.84
CA LYS A 193 -16.25 5.10 -7.46
C LYS A 193 -15.20 4.06 -7.08
#